data_AF-A0AA42PA27-F1
#
_entry.id   AF-A0AA42PA27-F1
#
_cell.length_a   1.000
_cell.length_b   1.000
_cell.length_c   1.000
_cell.angle_alpha   90.00
_cell.angle_beta   90.00
_cell.angle_gamma   90.00
#
_symmetry.space_group_name_H-M   'P 1'
#
loop_
_entity.id
_entity.type
_entity.pdbx_description
1 polymer ?
#
loop_
_entity_poly.entity_id
_entity_poly.type
_entity_poly.pdbx_seq_one_letter_code
_entity_poly.pdbx_strand_id
1 'polypeptide(L)' 'MNGYVAFYNGQRLEVYAKDLWAAKQQVIEKLKVPKTKQHMVSVLLAEKDGQPVIHTPDF' A
#
# COMPACT_ATOMS: atom_id res chain seq x y z
N MET A 1 -3.72 0.88 -14.01
CA MET A 1 -3.19 1.38 -12.72
C MET A 1 -3.63 0.42 -11.64
N ASN A 2 -2.79 0.15 -10.64
CA ASN A 2 -3.11 -0.80 -9.57
C ASN A 2 -3.50 -0.04 -8.30
N GLY A 3 -4.52 -0.54 -7.60
CA GLY A 3 -4.92 -0.06 -6.29
C GLY A 3 -4.10 -0.76 -5.21
N TYR A 4 -3.53 0.02 -4.30
CA TYR A 4 -2.80 -0.48 -3.15
C TYR A 4 -3.41 0.07 -1.86
N VAL A 5 -3.40 -0.74 -0.82
CA VAL A 5 -3.74 -0.30 0.52
C VAL A 5 -2.49 -0.35 1.39
N ALA A 6 -2.22 0.76 2.06
CA ALA A 6 -1.11 0.90 2.97
C ALA A 6 -1.58 1.00 4.41
N PHE A 7 -0.84 0.34 5.30
CA PHE A 7 -1.06 0.38 6.73
C PHE A 7 0.17 0.96 7.40
N TYR A 8 -0.04 1.97 8.24
CA TYR A 8 1.01 2.60 9.01
C TYR A 8 0.45 3.14 10.33
N ASN A 9 1.00 2.69 11.45
CA ASN A 9 0.67 3.19 12.79
C ASN A 9 -0.85 3.18 13.10
N GLY A 10 -1.56 2.13 12.68
CA GLY A 10 -3.02 2.01 12.84
C GLY A 10 -3.85 2.80 11.82
N GLN A 11 -3.21 3.55 10.92
CA GLN A 11 -3.87 4.26 9.83
C GLN A 11 -3.87 3.41 8.57
N ARG A 12 -4.99 3.43 7.85
CA ARG A 12 -5.15 2.85 6.51
C ARG A 12 -5.16 3.97 5.48
N LEU A 13 -4.42 3.80 4.40
CA LEU A 13 -4.39 4.73 3.26
C LEU A 13 -4.46 3.97 1.94
N GLU A 14 -5.39 4.36 1.07
CA GLU A 14 -5.52 3.78 -0.27
C GLU A 14 -4.80 4.67 -1.28
N VAL A 15 -3.96 4.06 -2.12
CA VAL A 15 -3.16 4.75 -3.13
C VAL A 15 -3.20 4.00 -4.45
N TYR A 16 -3.26 4.74 -5.55
CA TYR A 16 -3.17 4.20 -6.89
C TYR A 16 -1.76 4.42 -7.43
N ALA A 17 -1.13 3.35 -7.91
CA ALA A 17 0.22 3.42 -8.45
C ALA A 17 0.42 2.39 -9.57
N LYS A 18 1.49 2.55 -10.34
CA LYS A 18 1.91 1.53 -11.32
C LYS A 18 2.55 0.31 -10.65
N ASP A 19 3.32 0.53 -9.59
CA ASP A 19 4.14 -0.47 -8.93
C ASP A 19 4.11 -0.30 -7.40
N LEU A 20 4.45 -1.37 -6.67
CA LEU A 20 4.48 -1.38 -5.21
C LEU A 20 5.46 -0.35 -4.62
N TRP A 21 6.61 -0.14 -5.28
CA TRP A 21 7.58 0.87 -4.86
C TRP A 21 7.03 2.29 -4.99
N ALA A 22 6.36 2.58 -6.11
CA ALA A 22 5.72 3.88 -6.33
C ALA A 22 4.58 4.12 -5.33
N ALA A 23 3.80 3.09 -4.98
CA ALA A 23 2.80 3.16 -3.92
C ALA A 23 3.46 3.50 -2.56
N LYS A 24 4.55 2.80 -2.21
CA LYS A 24 5.27 3.04 -0.96
C LYS A 24 5.82 4.46 -0.86
N GLN A 25 6.42 4.99 -1.93
CA GLN A 25 6.90 6.38 -1.94
C GLN A 25 5.76 7.37 -1.71
N GLN A 26 4.64 7.24 -2.44
CA GLN A 26 3.47 8.11 -2.26
C GLN A 26 2.94 8.08 -0.82
N VAL A 27 2.92 6.90 -0.20
CA VAL A 27 2.48 6.72 1.19
C VAL A 27 3.44 7.40 2.16
N ILE A 28 4.76 7.23 1.97
CA ILE A 28 5.79 7.87 2.79
C ILE A 28 5.68 9.39 2.71
N GLU A 29 5.46 9.93 1.51
CA GLU A 29 5.30 11.37 1.29
C GLU A 29 4.00 11.91 1.91
N LYS A 30 2.87 11.22 1.73
CA LYS A 30 1.57 11.62 2.28
C LYS A 30 1.52 11.56 3.80
N LEU A 31 2.03 10.48 4.41
CA LEU A 31 2.02 10.28 5.86
C LEU A 31 3.26 10.89 6.53
N LYS A 32 4.16 11.52 5.77
CA LYS A 32 5.44 12.09 6.24
C LYS A 32 6.19 11.11 7.14
N VAL A 33 6.27 9.86 6.69
CA VAL A 33 6.83 8.77 7.51
C VAL A 33 8.33 9.01 7.69
N PRO A 34 8.83 9.12 8.94
CA PRO A 34 10.24 9.32 9.19
C PRO A 34 11.04 8.13 8.67
N LYS A 35 12.26 8.36 8.16
CA LYS A 35 13.13 7.30 7.58
C LYS A 35 13.26 6.08 8.48
N THR A 36 13.37 6.28 9.78
CA THR A 36 13.46 5.22 10.78
C THR A 36 12.23 4.31 10.84
N LYS A 37 11.04 4.77 10.42
CA LYS A 37 9.78 4.00 10.44
C LYS A 37 9.26 3.61 9.06
N GLN A 38 9.99 3.90 7.98
CA GLN A 38 9.58 3.52 6.62
C GLN A 38 9.50 2.01 6.41
N HIS A 39 10.21 1.22 7.21
CA HIS A 39 10.12 -0.23 7.21
C HIS A 39 8.81 -0.75 7.86
N MET A 40 8.14 0.06 8.70
CA MET A 40 6.85 -0.29 9.32
C MET A 40 5.66 -0.04 8.38
N VAL A 41 5.87 0.59 7.21
CA VAL A 41 4.82 0.81 6.23
C VAL A 41 4.59 -0.49 5.46
N SER A 42 3.45 -1.13 5.71
CA SER A 42 3.00 -2.30 4.97
C SER A 42 2.13 -1.85 3.80
N VAL A 43 2.47 -2.27 2.58
CA VAL A 43 1.69 -1.96 1.37
C VAL A 43 1.24 -3.27 0.76
N LEU A 44 -0.06 -3.41 0.53
CA LEU A 44 -0.69 -4.58 -0.06
C LEU A 44 -1.41 -4.20 -1.35
N LEU A 45 -1.39 -5.11 -2.32
CA LEU A 45 -2.12 -4.96 -3.57
C LEU A 45 -3.59 -5.25 -3.32
N ALA A 46 -4.45 -4.27 -3.57
CA ALA A 46 -5.90 -4.39 -3.39
C ALA A 46 -6.62 -4.57 -4.73
N GLU A 47 -6.12 -3.96 -5.79
CA GLU A 47 -6.70 -4.02 -7.13
C GLU A 47 -5.60 -4.11 -8.18
N LYS A 48 -5.72 -5.06 -9.10
CA LYS A 48 -4.81 -5.21 -10.22
C LYS A 48 -5.61 -5.16 -11.51
N ASP A 49 -5.31 -4.18 -12.36
CA ASP A 49 -5.95 -4.03 -13.68
C ASP A 49 -7.49 -3.97 -13.62
N GLY A 50 -8.04 -3.30 -12.60
CA GLY A 50 -9.49 -3.19 -12.38
C GLY A 50 -10.15 -4.45 -11.79
N GLN A 51 -9.38 -5.50 -11.49
CA GLN A 51 -9.86 -6.68 -10.79
C GLN A 51 -9.46 -6.61 -9.31
N PRO A 52 -10.42 -6.76 -8.37
CA PRO A 52 -10.11 -6.80 -6.95
C PRO A 52 -9.31 -8.05 -6.63
N VAL A 53 -8.18 -7.87 -5.95
CA VAL A 53 -7.35 -8.98 -5.47
C VAL A 53 -7.85 -9.37 -4.09
N ILE A 54 -8.55 -10.50 -4.03
CA ILE A 54 -9.07 -11.05 -2.78
C ILE A 54 -8.05 -12.07 -2.26
N HIS A 55 -7.44 -11.78 -1.12
CA HIS A 55 -6.61 -12.74 -0.40
C HIS A 55 -7.51 -13.65 0.45
N THR A 56 -8.08 -14.68 -0.16
CA THR A 56 -8.73 -15.77 0.58
C THR A 56 -7.67 -16.73 1.11
N PRO A 57 -7.67 -17.06 2.42
CA PRO A 57 -6.89 -18.17 2.93
C PRO A 57 -7.58 -19.48 2.50
N ASP A 58 -7.22 -19.98 1.32
CA ASP A 58 -7.57 -21.35 0.92
C ASP A 58 -6.55 -22.29 1.58
N PHE A 59 -7.03 -23.18 2.44
CA PHE A 59 -6.23 -24.12 3.23
C PHE A 59 -6.17 -25.50 2.56
#